data_AF-A0A944D096-F1
#
_entry.id   AF-A0A944D096-F1
#
_cell.length_a   1.000
_cell.length_b   1.000
_cell.length_c   1.000
_cell.angle_alpha   90.00
_cell.angle_beta   90.00
_cell.angle_gamma   90.00
#
_symmetry.space_group_name_H-M   'P 1'
#
loop_
_entity.id
_entity.type
_entity.pdbx_description
1 polymer ?
#
loop_
_entity_poly.entity_id
_entity_poly.type
_entity_poly.pdbx_seq_one_letter_code
_entity_poly.pdbx_strand_id
1 'polypeptide(L)'
;MKQHILSKTKQELDYSFEALKNFEINTSFLGFFSRFYRDYKHYVTSKETLLYAYSSVLSDITKDIEDFKINSEELKNITESMNFINNKIQICAKYLEKFGNSFSGKDQQKTEIFLYEKRFLQQIIVSFLQDTKKWFTYHKKEIEGEIDKIRVLQQNDNVFIGANEVLELQKTRLQTIIKNI
;
A
#
# COMPACT_ATOMS: atom_id res chain seq x y z
N MET A 1 7.09 -8.51 21.12
CA MET A 1 6.85 -7.63 19.97
C MET A 1 6.07 -8.40 18.92
N LYS A 2 4.92 -7.90 18.43
CA LYS A 2 4.31 -8.48 17.22
C LYS A 2 5.25 -8.18 16.04
N GLN A 3 5.56 -9.19 15.24
CA GLN A 3 6.35 -9.01 14.03
C GLN A 3 5.60 -8.10 13.05
N HIS A 4 6.31 -7.10 12.50
CA HIS A 4 5.76 -6.18 11.50
C HIS A 4 5.41 -6.94 10.20
N ILE A 5 4.39 -6.50 9.43
CA ILE A 5 3.95 -7.21 8.21
C ILE A 5 5.10 -7.40 7.20
N LEU A 6 6.00 -6.42 7.11
CA LEU A 6 7.15 -6.45 6.21
C LEU A 6 8.27 -7.41 6.65
N SER A 7 8.22 -7.97 7.86
CA SER A 7 9.19 -9.00 8.29
C SER A 7 9.07 -10.30 7.48
N LYS A 8 7.93 -10.50 6.81
CA LYS A 8 7.65 -11.68 5.97
C LYS A 8 7.69 -11.37 4.47
N THR A 9 8.11 -10.17 4.07
CA THR A 9 8.11 -9.73 2.66
C THR A 9 8.68 -10.76 1.69
N LYS A 10 9.82 -11.37 2.01
CA LYS A 10 10.45 -12.38 1.16
C LYS A 10 9.54 -13.61 0.99
N GLN A 11 9.05 -14.16 2.10
CA GLN A 11 8.15 -15.32 2.10
C GLN A 11 6.87 -15.04 1.30
N GLU A 12 6.32 -13.83 1.44
CA GLU A 12 5.11 -13.39 0.75
C GLU A 12 5.28 -13.25 -0.76
N LEU A 13 6.48 -12.84 -1.21
CA LEU A 13 6.83 -12.80 -2.62
C LEU A 13 7.12 -14.19 -3.17
N ASP A 14 7.88 -15.00 -2.43
CA ASP A 14 8.21 -16.38 -2.82
C ASP A 14 6.91 -17.19 -3.07
N TYR A 15 5.92 -17.07 -2.19
CA TYR A 15 4.60 -17.70 -2.37
C TYR A 15 3.92 -17.26 -3.67
N SER A 16 3.86 -15.94 -3.94
CA SER A 16 3.19 -15.41 -5.13
C SER A 16 3.89 -15.82 -6.43
N PHE A 17 5.23 -15.84 -6.44
CA PHE A 17 6.00 -16.26 -7.61
C PHE A 17 5.91 -17.77 -7.84
N GLU A 18 5.89 -18.57 -6.77
CA GLU A 18 5.69 -20.01 -6.87
C GLU A 18 4.28 -20.33 -7.41
N ALA A 19 3.25 -19.65 -6.91
CA ALA A 19 1.90 -19.75 -7.44
C ALA A 19 1.84 -19.42 -8.93
N LEU A 20 2.52 -18.36 -9.36
CA LEU A 20 2.60 -17.96 -10.76
C LEU A 20 3.29 -19.03 -11.62
N LYS A 21 4.43 -19.54 -11.17
CA LYS A 21 5.17 -20.62 -11.85
C LYS A 21 4.34 -21.89 -11.97
N ASN A 22 3.61 -22.26 -10.93
CA ASN A 22 2.74 -23.43 -10.94
C ASN A 22 1.59 -23.29 -11.96
N PHE A 23 1.09 -22.08 -12.21
CA PHE A 23 0.15 -21.84 -13.33
C PHE A 23 0.82 -22.02 -14.69
N GLU A 24 2.04 -21.54 -14.88
CA GLU A 24 2.76 -21.70 -16.15
C GLU A 24 2.98 -23.17 -16.51
N ILE A 25 3.29 -24.01 -15.52
CA ILE A 25 3.59 -25.43 -15.72
C ILE A 25 2.32 -26.26 -15.96
N ASN A 26 1.24 -25.97 -15.22
CA ASN A 26 0.04 -26.83 -15.18
C ASN A 26 -1.09 -26.39 -16.11
N THR A 27 -0.89 -25.36 -16.94
CA THR A 27 -1.90 -24.91 -17.90
C THR A 27 -1.51 -25.23 -19.34
N SER A 28 -2.49 -25.62 -20.16
CA SER A 28 -2.30 -25.74 -21.61
C SER A 28 -1.92 -24.38 -22.22
N PHE A 29 -1.38 -24.34 -23.44
CA PHE A 29 -1.01 -23.10 -24.14
C PHE A 29 -2.09 -22.00 -24.05
N LEU A 30 -3.38 -22.37 -24.08
CA LEU A 30 -4.51 -21.43 -23.93
C LEU A 30 -4.68 -20.85 -22.51
N GLY A 31 -4.28 -21.57 -21.46
CA GLY A 31 -4.33 -21.11 -20.07
C GLY A 31 -3.20 -20.13 -19.72
N PHE A 32 -2.04 -20.23 -20.38
CA PHE A 32 -0.96 -19.23 -20.27
C PHE A 32 -1.37 -17.86 -20.83
N PHE A 33 -2.23 -17.83 -21.87
CA PHE A 33 -2.85 -16.59 -22.37
C PHE A 33 -4.14 -16.21 -21.64
N SER A 34 -4.51 -16.93 -20.58
CA SER A 34 -5.72 -16.59 -19.85
C SER A 34 -5.59 -15.20 -19.24
N ARG A 35 -6.70 -14.47 -19.29
CA ARG A 35 -6.84 -13.18 -18.61
C ARG A 35 -6.44 -13.27 -17.13
N PHE A 36 -6.74 -14.40 -16.50
CA PHE A 36 -6.36 -14.72 -15.13
C PHE A 36 -4.85 -14.68 -14.91
N TYR A 37 -4.06 -15.44 -15.67
CA TYR A 37 -2.60 -15.47 -15.51
C TYR A 37 -1.98 -14.09 -15.72
N ARG A 38 -2.42 -13.37 -16.77
CA ARG A 38 -1.94 -12.01 -17.05
C ARG A 38 -2.25 -11.05 -15.91
N ASP A 39 -3.49 -11.02 -15.44
CA ASP A 39 -3.91 -10.10 -14.38
C ASP A 39 -3.21 -10.45 -13.05
N TYR A 40 -2.97 -11.73 -12.77
CA TYR A 40 -2.19 -12.16 -11.60
C TYR A 40 -0.71 -11.77 -11.71
N LYS A 41 -0.09 -11.95 -12.88
CA LYS A 41 1.29 -11.51 -13.13
C LYS A 41 1.48 -10.02 -12.84
N HIS A 42 0.57 -9.19 -13.36
CA HIS A 42 0.60 -7.76 -13.10
C HIS A 42 0.40 -7.43 -11.62
N TYR A 43 -0.46 -8.16 -10.93
CA TYR A 43 -0.61 -8.06 -9.49
C TYR A 43 0.71 -8.38 -8.76
N VAL A 44 1.37 -9.51 -9.06
CA VAL A 44 2.62 -9.92 -8.39
C VAL A 44 3.73 -8.89 -8.58
N THR A 45 3.93 -8.38 -9.80
CA THR A 45 4.91 -7.30 -10.06
C THR A 45 4.55 -6.01 -9.31
N SER A 46 3.26 -5.68 -9.20
CA SER A 46 2.81 -4.50 -8.45
C SER A 46 3.01 -4.68 -6.94
N LYS A 47 2.73 -5.88 -6.41
CA LYS A 47 2.95 -6.28 -5.02
C LYS A 47 4.42 -6.16 -4.64
N GLU A 48 5.32 -6.66 -5.49
CA GLU A 48 6.77 -6.51 -5.29
C GLU A 48 7.18 -5.04 -5.18
N THR A 49 6.75 -4.21 -6.13
CA THR A 49 7.04 -2.77 -6.11
C THR A 49 6.49 -2.10 -4.85
N LEU A 50 5.28 -2.47 -4.43
CA LEU A 50 4.64 -1.96 -3.20
C LEU A 50 5.47 -2.31 -1.96
N LEU A 51 5.94 -3.55 -1.85
CA LEU A 51 6.67 -4.00 -0.66
C LEU A 51 8.05 -3.36 -0.53
N TYR A 52 8.75 -3.16 -1.64
CA TYR A 52 10.01 -2.41 -1.62
C TYR A 52 9.80 -0.95 -1.23
N ALA A 53 8.81 -0.28 -1.83
CA ALA A 53 8.50 1.10 -1.51
C ALA A 53 8.09 1.27 -0.04
N TYR A 54 7.22 0.40 0.47
CA TYR A 54 6.78 0.44 1.87
C TYR A 54 7.94 0.15 2.83
N SER A 55 8.85 -0.76 2.49
CA SER A 55 10.04 -1.00 3.32
C SER A 55 10.95 0.24 3.42
N SER A 56 11.13 0.96 2.32
CA SER A 56 11.89 2.23 2.33
C SER A 56 11.21 3.26 3.23
N VAL A 57 9.91 3.50 3.03
CA VAL A 57 9.17 4.50 3.81
C VAL A 57 9.09 4.14 5.29
N LEU A 58 8.95 2.86 5.63
CA LEU A 58 8.98 2.43 7.02
C LEU A 58 10.35 2.70 7.65
N SER A 59 11.44 2.45 6.93
CA SER A 59 12.78 2.78 7.40
C SER A 59 12.89 4.29 7.66
N ASP A 60 12.42 5.11 6.73
CA ASP A 60 12.47 6.58 6.87
C ASP A 60 11.61 7.05 8.05
N ILE A 61 10.36 6.60 8.14
CA ILE A 61 9.47 6.83 9.30
C ILE A 61 10.14 6.43 10.62
N THR A 62 10.88 5.31 10.64
CA THR A 62 11.52 4.83 11.87
C THR A 62 12.67 5.74 12.28
N LYS A 63 13.53 6.14 11.32
CA LYS A 63 14.62 7.09 11.56
C LYS A 63 14.08 8.44 12.01
N ASP A 64 13.05 8.93 11.35
CA ASP A 64 12.42 10.20 11.68
C ASP A 64 11.83 10.22 13.09
N ILE A 65 11.23 9.10 13.52
CA ILE A 65 10.74 8.99 14.91
C ILE A 65 11.91 9.01 15.90
N GLU A 66 13.09 8.52 15.51
CA GLU A 66 14.30 8.62 16.33
C GLU A 66 14.90 10.05 16.32
N ASP A 67 14.75 10.79 15.21
CA ASP A 67 15.21 12.16 15.02
C ASP A 67 14.13 13.20 15.38
N PHE A 68 14.28 13.86 16.55
CA PHE A 68 13.28 14.78 17.13
C PHE A 68 12.88 16.02 16.30
N LYS A 69 13.43 16.25 15.11
CA LYS A 69 13.14 17.43 14.28
C LYS A 69 13.02 17.05 12.81
N ILE A 70 11.84 17.29 12.26
CA ILE A 70 11.56 17.26 10.82
C ILE A 70 11.44 18.69 10.30
N ASN A 71 12.03 18.97 9.13
CA ASN A 71 11.86 20.23 8.41
C ASN A 71 10.80 20.11 7.28
N SER A 72 10.47 21.23 6.64
CA SER A 72 9.43 21.30 5.61
C SER A 72 9.71 20.44 4.37
N GLU A 73 10.98 20.26 3.98
CA GLU A 73 11.36 19.45 2.81
C GLU A 73 11.26 17.95 3.13
N GLU A 74 11.67 17.55 4.33
CA GLU A 74 11.49 16.18 4.84
C GLU A 74 9.99 15.81 4.92
N LEU A 75 9.17 16.70 5.48
CA LEU A 75 7.71 16.56 5.54
C LEU A 75 7.11 16.34 4.14
N LYS A 76 7.56 17.12 3.15
CA LYS A 76 7.14 16.99 1.75
C LYS A 76 7.56 15.63 1.17
N ASN A 77 8.82 15.25 1.32
CA ASN A 77 9.36 13.98 0.79
C ASN A 77 8.62 12.75 1.35
N ILE A 78 8.33 12.76 2.65
CA ILE A 78 7.57 11.68 3.31
C ILE A 78 6.13 11.65 2.81
N THR A 79 5.50 12.81 2.65
CA THR A 79 4.13 12.91 2.12
C THR A 79 4.04 12.39 0.68
N GLU A 80 5.00 12.73 -0.18
CA GLU A 80 5.10 12.22 -1.55
C GLU A 80 5.29 10.70 -1.56
N SER A 81 6.15 10.18 -0.68
CA SER A 81 6.40 8.75 -0.52
C SER A 81 5.15 7.98 -0.03
N MET A 82 4.41 8.54 0.92
CA MET A 82 3.13 7.98 1.38
C MET A 82 2.08 7.98 0.25
N ASN A 83 2.01 9.05 -0.54
CA ASN A 83 1.12 9.13 -1.70
C ASN A 83 1.50 8.10 -2.77
N PHE A 84 2.78 7.86 -2.99
CA PHE A 84 3.25 6.80 -3.89
C PHE A 84 2.78 5.41 -3.41
N ILE A 85 2.93 5.09 -2.13
CA ILE A 85 2.45 3.82 -1.56
C ILE A 85 0.94 3.69 -1.73
N ASN A 86 0.17 4.75 -1.43
CA ASN A 86 -1.28 4.77 -1.65
C ASN A 86 -1.67 4.44 -3.09
N ASN A 87 -0.97 5.04 -4.06
CA ASN A 87 -1.20 4.74 -5.47
C ASN A 87 -0.86 3.28 -5.82
N LYS A 88 0.22 2.72 -5.26
CA LYS A 88 0.58 1.30 -5.46
C LYS A 88 -0.44 0.34 -4.85
N ILE A 89 -0.98 0.65 -3.66
CA ILE A 89 -2.07 -0.09 -3.05
C ILE A 89 -3.31 -0.10 -3.96
N GLN A 90 -3.70 1.06 -4.51
CA GLN A 90 -4.83 1.16 -5.43
C GLN A 90 -4.63 0.32 -6.70
N ILE A 91 -3.41 0.33 -7.26
CA ILE A 91 -3.06 -0.50 -8.41
C ILE A 91 -3.17 -1.99 -8.07
N CYS A 92 -2.63 -2.42 -6.92
CA CYS A 92 -2.73 -3.80 -6.46
C CYS A 92 -4.20 -4.22 -6.28
N ALA A 93 -5.01 -3.38 -5.62
CA ALA A 93 -6.43 -3.63 -5.42
C ALA A 93 -7.18 -3.79 -6.75
N LYS A 94 -6.92 -2.92 -7.73
CA LYS A 94 -7.54 -2.99 -9.06
C LYS A 94 -7.17 -4.28 -9.80
N TYR A 95 -5.91 -4.73 -9.71
CA TYR A 95 -5.52 -6.01 -10.32
C TYR A 95 -6.13 -7.19 -9.58
N LEU A 96 -6.16 -7.14 -8.25
CA LEU A 96 -6.77 -8.18 -7.42
C LEU A 96 -8.28 -8.31 -7.67
N GLU A 97 -8.99 -7.19 -7.87
CA GLU A 97 -10.40 -7.19 -8.26
C GLU A 97 -10.62 -7.83 -9.64
N LYS A 98 -9.83 -7.43 -10.64
CA LYS A 98 -9.87 -8.05 -11.98
C LYS A 98 -9.58 -9.55 -11.91
N PHE A 99 -8.62 -9.93 -11.08
CA PHE A 99 -8.25 -11.30 -10.80
C PHE A 99 -9.42 -12.08 -10.20
N GLY A 100 -10.08 -11.55 -9.16
CA GLY A 100 -11.31 -12.09 -8.57
C GLY A 100 -12.43 -12.30 -9.59
N ASN A 101 -12.63 -11.32 -10.48
CA ASN A 101 -13.65 -11.36 -11.54
C ASN A 101 -13.31 -12.31 -12.70
N SER A 102 -12.10 -12.87 -12.75
CA SER A 102 -11.62 -13.67 -13.88
C SER A 102 -11.82 -15.18 -13.73
N PHE A 103 -12.40 -15.65 -12.62
CA PHE A 103 -12.72 -17.06 -12.39
C PHE A 103 -14.11 -17.27 -11.80
N SER A 104 -14.69 -18.47 -12.00
CA SER A 104 -16.08 -18.80 -11.65
C SER A 104 -16.28 -19.30 -10.21
N GLY A 105 -15.31 -19.10 -9.32
CA GLY A 105 -15.32 -19.62 -7.94
C GLY A 105 -15.26 -21.16 -7.79
N LYS A 106 -15.43 -21.92 -8.89
CA LYS A 106 -15.35 -23.39 -8.92
C LYS A 106 -13.93 -23.92 -9.07
N ASP A 107 -12.99 -23.05 -9.44
CA ASP A 107 -11.57 -23.38 -9.51
C ASP A 107 -10.95 -23.16 -8.12
N GLN A 108 -10.78 -24.26 -7.38
CA GLN A 108 -10.35 -24.22 -5.99
C GLN A 108 -8.97 -23.56 -5.84
N GLN A 109 -8.02 -23.88 -6.72
CA GLN A 109 -6.67 -23.32 -6.68
C GLN A 109 -6.68 -21.80 -6.89
N LYS A 110 -7.43 -21.34 -7.91
CA LYS A 110 -7.57 -19.89 -8.17
C LYS A 110 -8.24 -19.16 -7.01
N THR A 111 -9.24 -19.80 -6.40
CA THR A 111 -9.96 -19.25 -5.24
C THR A 111 -9.04 -19.10 -4.03
N GLU A 112 -8.23 -20.12 -3.73
CA GLU A 112 -7.28 -20.09 -2.61
C GLU A 112 -6.25 -18.98 -2.79
N ILE A 113 -5.68 -18.83 -3.98
CA ILE A 113 -4.71 -17.76 -4.29
C ILE A 113 -5.37 -16.39 -4.17
N PHE A 114 -6.58 -16.20 -4.70
CA PHE A 114 -7.32 -14.95 -4.53
C PHE A 114 -7.56 -14.59 -3.08
N LEU A 115 -8.02 -15.53 -2.27
CA LEU A 115 -8.29 -15.28 -0.85
C LEU A 115 -7.00 -15.00 -0.06
N TYR A 116 -5.91 -15.68 -0.39
CA TYR A 116 -4.60 -15.41 0.18
C TYR A 116 -4.15 -13.97 -0.10
N GLU A 117 -4.13 -13.59 -1.38
CA GLU A 117 -3.65 -12.29 -1.82
C GLU A 117 -4.53 -11.14 -1.33
N LYS A 118 -5.85 -11.38 -1.27
CA LYS A 118 -6.80 -10.45 -0.63
C LYS A 118 -6.48 -10.20 0.83
N ARG A 119 -6.27 -11.26 1.62
CA ARG A 119 -5.92 -11.13 3.04
C ARG A 119 -4.58 -10.40 3.20
N PHE A 120 -3.60 -10.74 2.36
CA PHE A 120 -2.30 -10.08 2.37
C PHE A 120 -2.43 -8.57 2.11
N LEU A 121 -3.12 -8.17 1.04
CA LEU A 121 -3.31 -6.76 0.70
C LEU A 121 -4.06 -6.00 1.81
N GLN A 122 -5.07 -6.62 2.42
CA GLN A 122 -5.77 -6.05 3.58
C GLN A 122 -4.82 -5.81 4.76
N GLN A 123 -3.93 -6.75 5.06
CA GLN A 123 -2.94 -6.59 6.13
C GLN A 123 -1.93 -5.48 5.83
N ILE A 124 -1.48 -5.35 4.58
CA ILE A 124 -0.61 -4.25 4.15
C ILE A 124 -1.30 -2.90 4.36
N ILE A 125 -2.56 -2.75 3.95
CA ILE A 125 -3.31 -1.51 4.12
C ILE A 125 -3.43 -1.15 5.61
N VAL A 126 -3.77 -2.12 6.46
CA VAL A 126 -3.91 -1.91 7.90
C VAL A 126 -2.57 -1.49 8.52
N SER A 127 -1.48 -2.17 8.19
CA SER A 127 -0.15 -1.85 8.72
C SER A 127 0.30 -0.47 8.27
N PHE A 128 0.13 -0.14 6.98
CA PHE A 128 0.52 1.15 6.44
C PHE A 128 -0.24 2.30 7.13
N LEU A 129 -1.55 2.15 7.31
CA LEU A 129 -2.35 3.13 8.07
C LEU A 129 -1.89 3.29 9.51
N GLN A 130 -1.45 2.21 10.17
CA GLN A 130 -0.93 2.27 11.54
C GLN A 130 0.39 3.01 11.61
N ASP A 131 1.32 2.74 10.69
CA ASP A 131 2.63 3.39 10.65
C ASP A 131 2.51 4.88 10.32
N THR A 132 1.71 5.21 9.31
CA THR A 132 1.40 6.60 8.95
C THR A 132 0.78 7.33 10.14
N LYS A 133 -0.20 6.74 10.82
CA LYS A 133 -0.80 7.35 12.03
C LYS A 133 0.24 7.57 13.13
N LYS A 134 1.12 6.60 13.37
CA LYS A 134 2.18 6.71 14.38
C LYS A 134 3.11 7.87 14.08
N TRP A 135 3.56 7.98 12.83
CA TRP A 135 4.42 9.07 12.37
C TRP A 135 3.75 10.44 12.53
N PHE A 136 2.51 10.60 12.07
CA PHE A 136 1.75 11.86 12.24
C PHE A 136 1.54 12.23 13.71
N THR A 137 1.33 11.24 14.57
CA THR A 137 1.16 11.47 16.02
C THR A 137 2.45 11.98 16.64
N TYR A 138 3.59 11.43 16.22
CA TYR A 138 4.90 11.78 16.76
C TYR A 138 5.32 13.19 16.33
N HIS A 139 5.14 13.54 15.06
CA HIS A 139 5.54 14.84 14.49
C HIS A 139 4.42 15.88 14.48
N LYS A 140 3.38 15.69 15.31
CA LYS A 140 2.18 16.53 15.28
C LYS A 140 2.51 18.01 15.43
N LYS A 141 3.42 18.38 16.35
CA LYS A 141 3.76 19.78 16.64
C LYS A 141 4.54 20.44 15.51
N GLU A 142 5.45 19.71 14.89
CA GLU A 142 6.26 20.15 13.76
C GLU A 142 5.36 20.37 12.54
N ILE A 143 4.46 19.42 12.28
CA ILE A 143 3.48 19.51 11.19
C ILE A 143 2.52 20.68 11.42
N GLU A 144 1.98 20.86 12.63
CA GLU A 144 1.13 22.01 12.96
C GLU A 144 1.89 23.34 12.84
N GLY A 145 3.15 23.40 13.29
CA GLY A 145 4.00 24.58 13.18
C GLY A 145 4.37 24.96 11.75
N GLU A 146 4.59 23.99 10.85
CA GLU A 146 4.82 24.25 9.43
C GLU A 146 3.53 24.67 8.70
N ILE A 147 2.38 24.07 9.04
CA ILE A 147 1.07 24.50 8.51
C ILE A 147 0.78 25.95 8.90
N ASP A 148 1.09 26.35 10.13
CA ASP A 148 0.90 27.73 10.58
C ASP A 148 1.82 28.71 9.85
N LYS A 149 3.08 28.33 9.56
CA LYS A 149 3.99 29.15 8.72
C LYS A 149 3.45 29.32 7.30
N ILE A 150 2.89 28.26 6.70
CA ILE A 150 2.30 28.32 5.36
C ILE A 150 1.02 29.17 5.36
N ARG A 151 0.16 29.06 6.38
CA ARG A 151 -1.04 29.91 6.53
C ARG A 151 -0.71 31.38 6.71
N VAL A 152 0.36 31.71 7.43
CA VAL A 152 0.83 33.10 7.58
C VAL A 152 1.37 33.66 6.25
N LEU A 153 1.87 32.80 5.36
CA LEU A 153 2.41 33.20 4.05
C LEU A 153 1.36 33.22 2.92
N GLN A 154 0.20 32.55 3.07
CA GLN A 154 -0.86 32.48 2.06
C GLN A 154 -2.19 33.03 2.60
N GLN A 155 -2.32 34.36 2.60
CA GLN A 155 -3.62 35.05 2.70
C GLN A 155 -4.42 35.06 1.38
N ASN A 156 -4.00 34.31 0.36
CA ASN A 156 -4.69 34.23 -0.93
C ASN A 156 -5.01 32.76 -1.30
N ASP A 157 -6.26 32.37 -1.05
CA ASP A 157 -7.11 31.45 -1.82
C ASP A 157 -6.57 30.10 -2.31
N ASN A 158 -6.01 29.27 -1.42
CA ASN A 158 -6.15 27.81 -1.56
C ASN A 158 -6.17 27.13 -0.18
N VAL A 159 -7.25 26.42 0.13
CA VAL A 159 -7.48 25.74 1.41
C VAL A 159 -6.46 24.61 1.57
N PHE A 160 -5.40 24.85 2.35
CA PHE A 160 -4.48 23.80 2.77
C PHE A 160 -5.21 22.91 3.78
N ILE A 161 -5.51 21.68 3.35
CA ILE A 161 -6.16 20.64 4.14
C ILE A 161 -5.20 20.23 5.27
N GLY A 162 -5.65 20.31 6.53
CA GLY A 162 -4.79 20.03 7.68
C GLY A 162 -4.33 18.56 7.71
N ALA A 163 -3.23 18.26 8.42
CA ALA A 163 -2.67 16.91 8.49
C ALA A 163 -3.69 15.83 8.93
N ASN A 164 -4.60 16.18 9.86
CA ASN A 164 -5.69 15.30 10.27
C ASN A 164 -6.71 15.04 9.15
N GLU A 165 -7.01 16.03 8.32
CA GLU A 165 -7.94 15.88 7.20
C GLU A 165 -7.30 15.08 6.06
N VAL A 166 -5.99 15.23 5.82
CA VAL A 166 -5.23 14.35 4.89
C VAL A 166 -5.25 12.91 5.38
N LEU A 167 -5.01 12.68 6.67
CA LEU A 167 -5.05 11.35 7.28
C LEU A 167 -6.45 10.72 7.16
N GLU A 168 -7.51 11.47 7.46
CA GLU A 168 -8.88 10.98 7.36
C GLU A 168 -9.33 10.75 5.89
N LEU A 169 -8.88 11.57 4.94
CA LEU A 169 -9.09 11.31 3.51
C LEU A 169 -8.38 10.05 3.05
N GLN A 170 -7.12 9.84 3.44
CA GLN A 170 -6.36 8.62 3.11
C GLN A 170 -7.01 7.39 3.73
N LYS A 171 -7.39 7.46 5.01
CA LYS A 171 -8.11 6.40 5.72
C LYS A 171 -9.43 6.08 5.04
N THR A 172 -10.24 7.08 4.68
CA THR A 172 -11.52 6.87 3.99
C THR A 172 -11.32 6.19 2.62
N ARG A 173 -10.34 6.64 1.83
CA ARG A 173 -9.99 6.03 0.54
C ARG A 173 -9.56 4.58 0.71
N LEU A 174 -8.65 4.29 1.64
CA LEU A 174 -8.14 2.95 1.86
C LEU A 174 -9.18 2.00 2.49
N GLN A 175 -10.05 2.49 3.37
CA GLN A 175 -11.17 1.72 3.90
C GLN A 175 -12.21 1.38 2.82
N THR A 176 -12.42 2.29 1.86
CA THR A 176 -13.29 2.02 0.71
C THR A 176 -12.70 0.91 -0.16
N ILE A 177 -11.38 0.89 -0.37
CA ILE A 177 -10.70 -0.21 -1.06
C ILE A 177 -10.93 -1.55 -0.33
N ILE A 178 -10.73 -1.59 0.99
CA ILE A 178 -10.95 -2.82 1.79
C ILE A 178 -12.37 -3.38 1.62
N LYS A 179 -13.39 -2.52 1.52
CA LYS A 179 -14.79 -2.93 1.32
C LYS A 179 -15.07 -3.48 -0.08
N ASN A 180 -14.30 -3.05 -1.08
CA ASN A 180 -14.55 -3.32 -2.49
C ASN A 180 -13.68 -4.46 -3.06
N ILE A 181 -12.62 -4.86 -2.36
CA ILE A 181 -11.84 -6.08 -2.68
C ILE A 181 -12.35 -7.28 -1.90
#